data_AF-A0A351HNJ7-F1
#
_entry.id   AF-A0A351HNJ7-F1
#
_cell.length_a   1.000
_cell.length_b   1.000
_cell.length_c   1.000
_cell.angle_alpha   90.00
_cell.angle_beta   90.00
_cell.angle_gamma   90.00
#
_symmetry.space_group_name_H-M   'P 1'
#
loop_
_entity.id
_entity.type
_entity.pdbx_description
1 polymer ?
#
loop_
_entity_poly.entity_id
_entity_poly.type
_entity_poly.pdbx_seq_one_letter_code
_entity_poly.pdbx_strand_id
1 'polypeptide(L)'
;GFVIDKYHAEDITIHEFAHAIHLIGIAPRDTSFNTKLQLALNDALAKGKWVNTYAGTDIYEYWAEGVQSWFNVNAEVAAPDGKNSPINTRNELKEYDQALYQILSTFFPEVTEQISCHSVPFTR
;
A
#
# COMPACT_ATOMS: atom_id res chain seq x y z
N GLY A 1 -19.07 13.57 -10.84
CA GLY A 1 -19.44 13.62 -9.41
C GLY A 1 -18.66 12.52 -8.73
N PHE A 2 -17.79 12.88 -7.78
CA PHE A 2 -17.07 11.90 -6.98
C PHE A 2 -18.09 11.09 -6.20
N VAL A 3 -18.12 9.78 -6.45
CA VAL A 3 -18.96 8.85 -5.69
C VAL A 3 -18.40 8.83 -4.29
N ILE A 4 -19.19 9.38 -3.36
CA ILE A 4 -18.96 9.35 -1.92
C ILE A 4 -18.76 7.89 -1.51
N ASP A 5 -17.54 7.64 -1.02
CA ASP A 5 -17.08 6.61 -0.09
C ASP A 5 -18.00 5.39 0.15
N LYS A 6 -17.51 4.21 -0.28
CA LYS A 6 -18.08 2.88 -0.02
C LYS A 6 -17.24 2.04 0.97
N TYR A 7 -16.19 2.60 1.56
CA TYR A 7 -15.14 1.87 2.25
C TYR A 7 -15.30 1.96 3.78
N HIS A 8 -16.28 1.21 4.30
CA HIS A 8 -16.46 1.04 5.75
C HIS A 8 -15.42 0.11 6.41
N ALA A 9 -14.42 -0.39 5.67
CA ALA A 9 -13.49 -1.42 6.14
C ALA A 9 -12.00 -1.02 6.07
N GLU A 10 -11.68 0.18 5.59
CA GLU A 10 -10.30 0.66 5.39
C GLU A 10 -10.15 2.10 5.89
N ASP A 11 -8.96 2.47 6.38
CA ASP A 11 -8.67 3.87 6.71
C ASP A 11 -8.28 4.64 5.44
N ILE A 12 -9.29 5.07 4.69
CA ILE A 12 -9.14 5.85 3.45
C ILE A 12 -8.29 7.12 3.67
N THR A 13 -8.25 7.65 4.90
CA THR A 13 -7.42 8.81 5.22
C THR A 13 -5.94 8.51 5.04
N ILE A 14 -5.48 7.32 5.47
CA ILE A 14 -4.08 6.91 5.32
C ILE A 14 -3.74 6.70 3.84
N HIS A 15 -4.65 6.12 3.06
CA HIS A 15 -4.51 5.94 1.62
C HIS A 15 -4.33 7.30 0.90
N GLU A 16 -5.28 8.22 1.09
CA GLU A 16 -5.25 9.52 0.43
C GLU A 16 -4.08 10.39 0.91
N PHE A 17 -3.71 10.27 2.19
CA PHE A 17 -2.52 10.95 2.71
C PHE A 17 -1.24 10.36 2.12
N ALA A 18 -1.19 9.06 1.84
CA ALA A 18 -0.06 8.43 1.15
C ALA A 18 0.12 9.00 -0.26
N HIS A 19 -0.96 9.25 -1.00
CA HIS A 19 -0.88 9.97 -2.28
C HIS A 19 -0.29 11.37 -2.12
N ALA A 20 -0.69 12.12 -1.08
CA ALA A 20 -0.12 13.44 -0.82
C ALA A 20 1.38 13.38 -0.52
N ILE A 21 1.83 12.43 0.30
CA ILE A 21 3.27 12.19 0.57
C ILE A 21 4.01 11.92 -0.73
N HIS A 22 3.48 11.07 -1.60
CA HIS A 22 4.08 10.73 -2.89
C HIS A 22 4.14 11.95 -3.82
N LEU A 23 2.99 12.51 -4.18
CA LEU A 23 2.86 13.49 -5.26
C LEU A 23 3.38 14.88 -4.87
N ILE A 24 3.29 15.25 -3.59
CA ILE A 24 3.66 16.58 -3.10
C ILE A 24 4.99 16.54 -2.37
N GLY A 25 5.26 15.49 -1.59
CA GLY A 25 6.47 15.37 -0.77
C GLY A 25 7.67 14.82 -1.55
N ILE A 26 7.52 13.63 -2.14
CA ILE A 26 8.63 12.84 -2.68
C ILE A 26 8.91 13.16 -4.14
N ALA A 27 7.93 12.97 -5.03
CA ALA A 27 8.14 13.05 -6.48
C ALA A 27 8.70 14.40 -6.98
N PRO A 28 8.35 15.57 -6.38
CA PRO A 28 8.97 16.85 -6.76
C PRO A 28 10.43 17.00 -6.32
N ARG A 29 10.95 16.11 -5.45
CA ARG A 29 12.31 16.14 -4.89
C ARG A 29 13.19 15.01 -5.40
N ASP A 30 12.63 13.82 -5.62
CA ASP A 30 13.31 12.67 -6.24
C ASP A 30 12.57 12.25 -7.51
N THR A 31 13.07 12.70 -8.66
CA THR A 31 12.47 12.36 -9.97
C THR A 31 12.66 10.90 -10.36
N SER A 32 13.55 10.15 -9.68
CA SER A 32 13.74 8.71 -9.93
C SER A 32 12.71 7.85 -9.21
N PHE A 33 11.97 8.41 -8.25
CA PHE A 33 11.07 7.67 -7.39
C PHE A 33 9.97 6.93 -8.17
N ASN A 34 9.30 7.61 -9.11
CA ASN A 34 8.25 6.98 -9.93
C ASN A 34 8.80 5.85 -10.79
N THR A 35 10.02 5.98 -11.31
CA THR A 35 10.67 4.90 -12.06
C THR A 35 10.96 3.70 -11.15
N LYS A 36 11.42 3.92 -9.92
CA LYS A 36 11.63 2.85 -8.94
C LYS A 36 10.32 2.12 -8.61
N LEU A 37 9.23 2.86 -8.35
CA LEU A 37 7.91 2.27 -8.10
C LEU A 37 7.40 1.48 -9.31
N GLN A 38 7.53 2.02 -10.52
CA GLN A 38 7.09 1.33 -11.72
C GLN A 38 7.85 0.01 -11.94
N LEU A 39 9.15 0.00 -11.71
CA LEU A 39 9.96 -1.22 -11.84
C LEU A 39 9.55 -2.27 -10.78
N ALA A 40 9.30 -1.85 -9.54
CA ALA A 40 8.83 -2.72 -8.48
C ALA A 40 7.44 -3.31 -8.81
N LEU A 41 6.49 -2.47 -9.22
CA LEU A 41 5.15 -2.91 -9.61
C LEU A 41 5.20 -3.89 -10.79
N ASN A 42 5.99 -3.60 -11.82
CA ASN A 42 6.15 -4.49 -12.97
C ASN A 42 6.71 -5.86 -12.57
N ASP A 43 7.73 -5.90 -11.71
CA ASP A 43 8.31 -7.14 -11.19
C ASP A 43 7.30 -7.92 -10.33
N ALA A 44 6.53 -7.23 -9.49
CA ALA A 44 5.49 -7.85 -8.67
C ALA A 44 4.39 -8.48 -9.54
N LEU A 45 3.87 -7.74 -10.53
CA LEU A 45 2.86 -8.24 -11.48
C LEU A 45 3.39 -9.41 -12.32
N ALA A 46 4.66 -9.36 -12.76
CA ALA A 46 5.29 -10.46 -13.50
C ALA A 46 5.39 -11.74 -12.65
N LYS A 47 5.44 -11.61 -11.33
CA LYS A 47 5.42 -12.72 -10.36
C LYS A 47 4.00 -13.14 -9.95
N GLY A 48 2.96 -12.58 -10.59
CA GLY A 48 1.55 -12.88 -10.30
C GLY A 48 1.03 -12.24 -9.01
N LYS A 49 1.74 -11.27 -8.44
CA LYS A 49 1.31 -10.54 -7.25
C LYS A 49 0.37 -9.40 -7.66
N TRP A 50 -0.48 -8.97 -6.74
CA TRP A 50 -1.41 -7.85 -6.91
C TRP A 50 -2.38 -7.99 -8.10
N VAL A 51 -2.45 -9.18 -8.71
CA VAL A 51 -3.39 -9.48 -9.79
C VAL A 51 -4.82 -9.37 -9.26
N ASN A 52 -5.66 -8.60 -9.95
CA ASN A 52 -7.04 -8.34 -9.55
C ASN A 52 -7.15 -7.68 -8.16
N THR A 53 -6.23 -6.78 -7.82
CA THR A 53 -6.26 -5.94 -6.61
C THR A 53 -6.16 -4.46 -7.01
N TYR A 54 -6.54 -3.54 -6.13
CA TYR A 54 -6.42 -2.11 -6.40
C TYR A 54 -4.96 -1.67 -6.52
N ALA A 55 -4.09 -2.21 -5.66
CA ALA A 55 -2.63 -2.00 -5.70
C ALA A 55 -1.97 -2.39 -7.04
N GLY A 56 -2.59 -3.29 -7.80
CA GLY A 56 -2.11 -3.71 -9.13
C GLY A 56 -2.46 -2.75 -10.28
N THR A 57 -3.22 -1.69 -10.01
CA THR A 57 -3.77 -0.80 -11.05
C THR A 57 -2.71 0.12 -11.64
N ASP A 58 -1.99 0.85 -10.78
CA ASP A 58 -0.90 1.73 -11.17
C ASP A 58 0.06 2.00 -9.99
N ILE A 59 1.10 2.82 -10.23
CA ILE A 59 2.12 3.11 -9.22
C ILE A 59 1.61 3.94 -8.02
N TYR A 60 0.52 4.68 -8.19
CA TYR A 60 -0.04 5.52 -7.13
C TYR A 60 -0.81 4.65 -6.15
N GLU A 61 -1.62 3.73 -6.66
CA GLU A 61 -2.36 2.76 -5.86
C GLU A 61 -1.43 1.73 -5.22
N TYR A 62 -0.43 1.25 -5.98
CA TYR A 62 0.61 0.38 -5.46
C TYR A 62 1.32 0.96 -4.22
N TRP A 63 1.61 2.27 -4.28
CA TRP A 63 2.18 2.99 -3.14
C TRP A 63 1.18 3.13 -1.99
N ALA A 64 -0.04 3.62 -2.25
CA ALA A 64 -1.02 3.93 -1.21
C ALA A 64 -1.50 2.68 -0.45
N GLU A 65 -1.83 1.61 -1.17
CA GLU A 65 -2.18 0.30 -0.60
C GLU A 65 -1.03 -0.32 0.19
N GLY A 66 0.20 -0.13 -0.30
CA GLY A 66 1.42 -0.52 0.41
C GLY A 66 1.58 0.21 1.74
N VAL A 67 1.31 1.51 1.78
CA VAL A 67 1.34 2.32 3.01
C VAL A 67 0.26 1.89 4.00
N GLN A 68 -0.96 1.58 3.53
CA GLN A 68 -1.99 1.03 4.40
C GLN A 68 -1.54 -0.31 5.02
N SER A 69 -0.95 -1.19 4.22
CA SER A 69 -0.40 -2.46 4.74
C SER A 69 0.77 -2.23 5.70
N TRP A 70 1.64 -1.24 5.45
CA TRP A 70 2.75 -0.89 6.34
C TRP A 70 2.30 -0.52 7.77
N PHE A 71 1.14 0.12 7.88
CA PHE A 71 0.52 0.53 9.14
C PHE A 71 -0.58 -0.40 9.63
N ASN A 72 -0.74 -1.57 8.99
CA ASN A 72 -1.74 -2.58 9.34
C ASN A 72 -3.18 -2.04 9.32
N VAL A 73 -3.51 -1.15 8.38
CA VAL A 73 -4.85 -0.53 8.22
C VAL A 73 -5.50 -0.87 6.88
N ASN A 74 -4.93 -1.81 6.12
CA ASN A 74 -5.52 -2.28 4.87
C ASN A 74 -6.60 -3.36 5.15
N ALA A 75 -7.53 -3.56 4.22
CA ALA A 75 -8.46 -4.68 4.28
C ALA A 75 -7.85 -5.91 3.58
N GLU A 76 -8.14 -7.08 4.14
CA GLU A 76 -7.72 -8.36 3.59
C GLU A 76 -8.94 -9.15 3.12
N VAL A 77 -8.80 -9.78 1.96
CA VAL A 77 -9.76 -10.78 1.46
C VAL A 77 -9.02 -12.06 1.09
N ALA A 78 -9.65 -13.21 1.33
CA ALA A 78 -9.04 -14.50 1.01
C ALA A 78 -8.74 -14.71 -0.49
N ALA A 79 -9.46 -14.02 -1.37
CA ALA A 79 -9.23 -14.02 -2.80
C ALA A 79 -9.42 -12.59 -3.35
N PRO A 80 -8.48 -12.06 -4.17
CA PRO A 80 -8.58 -10.73 -4.76
C PRO A 80 -9.92 -10.50 -5.47
N ASP A 81 -10.63 -9.44 -5.10
CA ASP A 81 -11.98 -9.12 -5.59
C ASP A 81 -12.00 -7.90 -6.55
N GLY A 82 -10.84 -7.49 -7.05
CA GLY A 82 -10.63 -6.29 -7.84
C GLY A 82 -10.31 -5.05 -6.99
N LYS A 83 -10.38 -5.15 -5.66
CA LYS A 83 -10.08 -4.06 -4.74
C LYS A 83 -9.08 -4.49 -3.67
N ASN A 84 -9.51 -5.42 -2.84
CA ASN A 84 -8.78 -5.81 -1.65
C ASN A 84 -7.67 -6.82 -1.97
N SER A 85 -6.61 -6.78 -1.18
CA SER A 85 -5.44 -7.67 -1.32
C SER A 85 -5.57 -8.90 -0.41
N PRO A 86 -4.87 -10.02 -0.72
CA PRO A 86 -4.70 -11.14 0.21
C PRO A 86 -3.71 -10.85 1.35
N ILE A 87 -3.19 -9.61 1.44
CA ILE A 87 -2.32 -9.16 2.53
C ILE A 87 -2.80 -7.81 3.06
N ASN A 88 -2.64 -7.58 4.36
CA ASN A 88 -2.97 -6.29 4.96
C ASN A 88 -2.03 -5.80 6.06
N THR A 89 -0.95 -6.53 6.33
CA THR A 89 0.04 -6.14 7.34
C THR A 89 1.42 -5.89 6.75
N ARG A 90 2.26 -5.19 7.52
CA ARG A 90 3.67 -4.96 7.18
C ARG A 90 4.46 -6.26 7.09
N ASN A 91 4.17 -7.21 7.98
CA ASN A 91 4.83 -8.51 8.02
C ASN A 91 4.50 -9.32 6.76
N GLU A 92 3.21 -9.41 6.41
CA GLU A 92 2.79 -10.06 5.17
C GLU A 92 3.36 -9.35 3.95
N LEU A 93 3.41 -8.00 3.94
CA LEU A 93 4.01 -7.23 2.85
C LEU A 93 5.50 -7.55 2.67
N LYS A 94 6.25 -7.73 3.75
CA LYS A 94 7.67 -8.08 3.69
C LYS A 94 7.91 -9.39 2.94
N GLU A 95 7.08 -10.40 3.22
CA GLU A 95 7.16 -11.71 2.59
C GLU A 95 6.56 -11.71 1.18
N TYR A 96 5.42 -11.02 1.01
CA TYR A 96 4.67 -11.00 -0.23
C TYR A 96 5.33 -10.13 -1.29
N ASP A 97 5.75 -8.90 -0.97
CA ASP A 97 6.39 -7.96 -1.90
C ASP A 97 7.56 -7.21 -1.24
N GLN A 98 8.67 -7.93 -1.13
CA GLN A 98 9.91 -7.43 -0.54
C GLN A 98 10.43 -6.13 -1.19
N ALA A 99 10.16 -5.89 -2.48
CA ALA A 99 10.59 -4.67 -3.18
C ALA A 99 9.79 -3.46 -2.69
N LEU A 100 8.46 -3.57 -2.62
CA LEU A 100 7.62 -2.52 -2.06
C LEU A 100 7.98 -2.25 -0.59
N TYR A 101 8.14 -3.30 0.21
CA TYR A 101 8.57 -3.19 1.61
C TYR A 101 9.87 -2.38 1.75
N GLN A 102 10.87 -2.65 0.90
CA GLN A 102 12.15 -1.93 0.94
C GLN A 102 12.00 -0.46 0.53
N ILE A 103 11.10 -0.14 -0.40
CA ILE A 103 10.83 1.25 -0.75
C ILE A 103 10.16 1.97 0.43
N LEU A 104 9.15 1.37 1.04
CA LEU A 104 8.42 1.97 2.17
C LEU A 104 9.29 2.19 3.41
N SER A 105 10.19 1.25 3.72
CA SER A 105 11.09 1.35 4.88
C SER A 105 12.07 2.52 4.80
N THR A 106 12.27 3.11 3.62
CA THR A 106 13.10 4.32 3.47
C THR A 106 12.41 5.59 3.95
N PHE A 107 11.08 5.60 4.04
CA PHE A 107 10.28 6.77 4.40
C PHE A 107 9.56 6.62 5.73
N PHE A 108 9.16 5.40 6.08
CA PHE A 108 8.37 5.13 7.27
C PHE A 108 9.16 4.26 8.25
N PRO A 109 9.35 4.70 9.50
CA PRO A 109 9.91 3.82 10.52
C PRO A 109 8.95 2.68 10.82
N GLU A 110 9.49 1.54 11.25
CA GLU A 110 8.66 0.49 11.83
C GLU A 110 8.06 0.98 13.15
N VAL A 111 6.74 0.95 13.24
CA VAL A 111 6.01 1.24 14.46
C VAL A 111 5.47 -0.04 15.07
N THR A 112 5.48 -0.11 16.40
CA THR A 112 4.90 -1.21 17.20
C THR A 112 3.57 -0.83 17.82
N GLU A 113 3.23 0.47 17.80
CA GLU A 113 1.97 1.00 18.29
C GLU A 113 0.99 1.17 17.14
N GLN A 114 -0.27 0.89 17.45
CA GLN A 114 -1.38 0.99 16.52
C GLN A 114 -1.75 2.46 16.30
N ILE A 115 -1.64 2.95 15.07
CA ILE A 115 -1.84 4.37 14.74
C ILE A 115 -3.29 4.71 14.38
N SER A 116 -4.16 3.70 14.22
CA SER A 116 -5.57 3.84 13.88
C SER A 116 -6.45 2.85 14.65
N CYS A 117 -7.68 3.25 14.96
CA CYS A 117 -8.68 2.35 15.55
C CYS A 117 -9.20 1.27 14.57
N HIS A 118 -8.90 1.40 13.27
CA HIS A 118 -9.29 0.46 12.21
C HIS A 118 -8.19 -0.57 11.87
N SER A 119 -7.11 -0.61 12.64
CA SER A 119 -5.97 -1.49 12.41
C SER A 119 -6.16 -2.93 12.89
N VAL A 120 -5.44 -3.86 12.26
CA VAL A 120 -5.19 -5.21 12.80
C VAL A 120 -3.90 -5.22 13.67
N PRO A 121 -3.81 -6.06 14.72
CA PRO A 121 -2.62 -6.12 15.57
C PRO A 121 -1.35 -6.48 14.79
N PHE A 122 -0.19 -5.91 15.18
CA PHE A 122 1.12 -6.21 14.57
C PHE A 122 1.67 -7.61 14.87
N THR A 123 0.98 -8.41 15.68
CA THR A 123 1.38 -9.78 16.07
C THR A 123 0.93 -10.85 15.08
N ARG A 124 0.37 -10.46 13.94
CA ARG A 124 0.00 -11.35 12.84
C ARG A 124 1.13 -11.40 11.81
#